data_AF-I0KAX9-F1
#
_entry.id   AF-I0KAX9-F1
#
_cell.length_a   1.000
_cell.length_b   1.000
_cell.length_c   1.000
_cell.angle_alpha   90.00
_cell.angle_beta   90.00
_cell.angle_gamma   90.00
#
_symmetry.space_group_name_H-M   'P 1'
#
loop_
_entity.id
_entity.type
_entity.pdbx_description
1 polymer ?
#
loop_
_entity_poly.entity_id
_entity_poly.type
_entity_poly.pdbx_seq_one_letter_code
_entity_poly.pdbx_strand_id
1 'polypeptide(L)'
;MLNGWSAEYALRITPVVNDQQYLHSSLHWTFPQAYYSILFTARALLLMRGCSVSNDELVARKVASMVVSGLYPQGLNYYLTGTPHDYNAKRLQGGAALFSVLTQTRDKQLKKQGNQVQTNPKTAMRSPRTGEVLDKLGPEHYKALADQTGPTCFFNVLHRLRISSNQPNPDVLTTDELDVRELHACLVELVNRINQVHEAYLAKALGLDNYQTLVAGLPGYLNESFVNERLNTLIPILAK
;
A
#
# COMPACT_ATOMS: atom_id res chain seq x y z
N MET A 1 -15.71 2.58 0.54
CA MET A 1 -15.50 3.12 1.89
C MET A 1 -15.85 2.14 2.98
N LEU A 2 -17.11 1.67 3.08
CA LEU A 2 -17.54 0.72 4.13
C LEU A 2 -16.61 -0.48 4.35
N ASN A 3 -16.20 -1.17 3.28
CA ASN A 3 -15.26 -2.30 3.37
C ASN A 3 -13.88 -1.87 3.91
N GLY A 4 -13.41 -0.67 3.52
CA GLY A 4 -12.14 -0.12 3.96
C GLY A 4 -12.14 0.22 5.45
N TRP A 5 -13.24 0.83 5.92
CA TRP A 5 -13.46 1.13 7.34
C TRP A 5 -13.63 -0.14 8.17
N SER A 6 -14.36 -1.14 7.66
CA SER A 6 -14.52 -2.42 8.36
C SER A 6 -13.19 -3.17 8.51
N ALA A 7 -12.33 -3.14 7.48
CA ALA A 7 -10.99 -3.70 7.55
C ALA A 7 -10.08 -2.93 8.54
N GLU A 8 -10.19 -1.60 8.58
CA GLU A 8 -9.46 -0.80 9.57
C GLU A 8 -9.94 -1.06 11.00
N TYR A 9 -11.25 -1.22 11.19
CA TYR A 9 -11.83 -1.58 12.48
C TYR A 9 -11.28 -2.92 12.96
N ALA A 10 -11.30 -3.95 12.10
CA ALA A 10 -10.74 -5.26 12.40
C ALA A 10 -9.25 -5.18 12.79
N LEU A 11 -8.47 -4.36 12.08
CA LEU A 11 -7.07 -4.10 12.42
C LEU A 11 -6.92 -3.50 13.83
N ARG A 12 -7.77 -2.52 14.19
CA ARG A 12 -7.71 -1.79 15.46
C ARG A 12 -8.14 -2.60 16.67
N ILE A 13 -9.08 -3.53 16.52
CA ILE A 13 -9.54 -4.37 17.65
C ILE A 13 -8.60 -5.56 17.92
N THR A 14 -7.70 -5.89 16.99
CA THR A 14 -6.78 -7.04 17.11
C THR A 14 -5.96 -7.04 18.43
N PRO A 15 -5.41 -5.90 18.91
CA PRO A 15 -4.65 -5.85 20.16
C PRO A 15 -5.51 -5.81 21.43
N VAL A 16 -6.78 -5.44 21.30
CA VAL A 16 -7.72 -5.36 22.43
C VAL A 16 -8.06 -6.77 22.96
N VAL A 17 -7.71 -7.83 22.20
CA VAL A 17 -8.23 -9.18 22.41
C VAL A 17 -7.32 -10.13 23.21
N ASN A 18 -5.98 -10.02 23.32
CA ASN A 18 -5.14 -10.78 24.30
C ASN A 18 -3.59 -10.67 24.11
N ASP A 19 -2.85 -11.36 25.02
CA ASP A 19 -1.41 -11.62 25.22
C ASP A 19 -0.46 -11.55 23.98
N GLN A 20 0.82 -11.21 24.19
CA GLN A 20 1.84 -11.00 23.14
C GLN A 20 1.98 -12.19 22.18
N GLN A 21 1.82 -13.42 22.66
CA GLN A 21 1.89 -14.63 21.83
C GLN A 21 0.76 -14.68 20.77
N TYR A 22 -0.42 -14.14 21.11
CA TYR A 22 -1.53 -14.02 20.17
C TYR A 22 -1.24 -12.94 19.12
N LEU A 23 -0.67 -11.80 19.52
CA LEU A 23 -0.26 -10.74 18.59
C LEU A 23 0.73 -11.25 17.54
N HIS A 24 1.76 -12.01 17.95
CA HIS A 24 2.71 -12.63 17.03
C HIS A 24 2.00 -13.57 16.05
N SER A 25 1.10 -14.42 16.57
CA SER A 25 0.30 -15.32 15.75
C SER A 25 -0.68 -14.58 14.84
N SER A 26 -1.09 -13.35 15.16
CA SER A 26 -2.11 -12.59 14.42
C SER A 26 -1.59 -11.83 13.19
N LEU A 27 -0.26 -11.73 13.00
CA LEU A 27 0.33 -10.97 11.89
C LEU A 27 -0.16 -11.43 10.50
N HIS A 28 -0.46 -12.73 10.37
CA HIS A 28 -1.02 -13.29 9.15
C HIS A 28 -2.40 -12.70 8.77
N TRP A 29 -3.13 -12.13 9.73
CA TRP A 29 -4.39 -11.42 9.49
C TRP A 29 -4.21 -9.90 9.53
N THR A 30 -3.29 -9.37 10.34
CA THR A 30 -3.01 -7.94 10.45
C THR A 30 -2.61 -7.31 9.12
N PHE A 31 -1.67 -7.91 8.38
CA PHE A 31 -1.21 -7.33 7.11
C PHE A 31 -2.29 -7.31 6.03
N PRO A 32 -3.09 -8.38 5.83
CA PRO A 32 -4.27 -8.31 4.97
C PRO A 32 -5.25 -7.21 5.37
N GLN A 33 -5.60 -7.06 6.65
CA GLN A 33 -6.54 -6.02 7.08
C GLN A 33 -6.01 -4.61 6.76
N ALA A 34 -4.74 -4.34 7.06
CA ALA A 34 -4.11 -3.07 6.72
C ALA A 34 -4.12 -2.79 5.21
N TYR A 35 -3.76 -3.79 4.39
CA TYR A 35 -3.77 -3.65 2.94
C TYR A 35 -5.18 -3.42 2.39
N TYR A 36 -6.15 -4.25 2.79
CA TYR A 36 -7.51 -4.15 2.26
C TYR A 36 -8.21 -2.86 2.66
N SER A 37 -7.92 -2.37 3.87
CA SER A 37 -8.39 -1.06 4.29
C SER A 37 -7.99 0.03 3.29
N ILE A 38 -6.69 0.11 2.98
CA ILE A 38 -6.12 1.11 2.07
C ILE A 38 -6.54 0.85 0.61
N LEU A 39 -6.63 -0.41 0.18
CA LEU A 39 -7.08 -0.77 -1.17
C LEU A 39 -8.51 -0.26 -1.41
N PHE A 40 -9.43 -0.48 -0.48
CA PHE A 40 -10.82 -0.11 -0.66
C PHE A 40 -11.05 1.40 -0.56
N THR A 41 -10.31 2.12 0.28
CA THR A 41 -10.36 3.58 0.31
C THR A 41 -9.70 4.20 -0.93
N ALA A 42 -8.59 3.64 -1.41
CA ALA A 42 -7.96 4.05 -2.67
C ALA A 42 -8.89 3.83 -3.88
N ARG A 43 -9.59 2.70 -3.95
CA ARG A 43 -10.58 2.43 -5.01
C ARG A 43 -11.74 3.41 -4.98
N ALA A 44 -12.23 3.78 -3.79
CA ALA A 44 -13.25 4.82 -3.67
C ALA A 44 -12.75 6.19 -4.16
N LEU A 45 -11.52 6.57 -3.81
CA LEU A 45 -10.88 7.79 -4.29
C LEU A 45 -10.71 7.79 -5.82
N LEU A 46 -10.29 6.67 -6.41
CA LEU A 46 -10.17 6.53 -7.86
C LEU A 46 -11.54 6.60 -8.55
N LEU A 47 -12.56 5.95 -7.97
CA LEU A 47 -13.92 5.98 -8.50
C LEU A 47 -14.48 7.40 -8.54
N MET A 48 -14.29 8.18 -7.47
CA MET A 48 -14.68 9.59 -7.42
C MET A 48 -14.02 10.41 -8.55
N ARG A 49 -12.78 10.06 -8.91
CA ARG A 49 -12.03 10.69 -10.02
C ARG A 49 -12.37 10.12 -11.40
N GLY A 50 -13.48 9.39 -11.53
CA GLY A 50 -13.93 8.78 -12.78
C GLY A 50 -13.12 7.55 -13.22
N CYS A 51 -12.27 7.00 -12.36
CA CYS A 51 -11.45 5.83 -12.64
C CYS A 51 -11.99 4.60 -11.90
N SER A 52 -12.88 3.84 -12.54
CA SER A 52 -13.30 2.54 -12.01
C SER A 52 -12.25 1.48 -12.32
N VAL A 53 -11.60 0.95 -11.28
CA VAL A 53 -10.53 -0.03 -11.41
C VAL A 53 -10.78 -1.20 -10.46
N SER A 54 -10.82 -2.41 -11.01
CA SER A 54 -11.01 -3.65 -10.25
C SER A 54 -9.73 -4.42 -9.96
N ASN A 55 -8.68 -4.21 -10.75
CA ASN A 55 -7.39 -4.89 -10.65
C ASN A 55 -6.45 -4.15 -9.69
N ASP A 56 -5.96 -4.87 -8.67
CA ASP A 56 -5.07 -4.35 -7.64
C ASP A 56 -3.74 -3.79 -8.18
N GLU A 57 -3.18 -4.38 -9.25
CA GLU A 57 -1.96 -3.88 -9.90
C GLU A 57 -2.21 -2.54 -10.60
N LEU A 58 -3.39 -2.36 -11.20
CA LEU A 58 -3.79 -1.07 -11.77
C LEU A 58 -4.01 -0.03 -10.68
N VAL A 59 -4.64 -0.40 -9.56
CA VAL A 59 -4.79 0.49 -8.40
C VAL A 59 -3.42 0.91 -7.88
N ALA A 60 -2.47 -0.02 -7.73
CA ALA A 60 -1.11 0.28 -7.30
C ALA A 60 -0.41 1.30 -8.20
N ARG A 61 -0.52 1.14 -9.54
CA ARG A 61 0.06 2.10 -10.50
C ARG A 61 -0.57 3.48 -10.38
N LYS A 62 -1.90 3.55 -10.21
CA LYS A 62 -2.60 4.84 -10.05
C LYS A 62 -2.25 5.52 -8.73
N VAL A 63 -2.17 4.77 -7.63
CA VAL A 63 -1.71 5.29 -6.33
C VAL A 63 -0.28 5.80 -6.42
N ALA A 64 0.64 5.04 -7.04
CA ALA A 64 2.02 5.48 -7.26
C ALA A 64 2.09 6.77 -8.09
N SER A 65 1.27 6.89 -9.14
CA SER A 65 1.17 8.14 -9.91
C SER A 65 0.70 9.31 -9.04
N MET A 66 -0.27 9.11 -8.15
CA MET A 66 -0.74 10.15 -7.22
C MET A 66 0.34 10.56 -6.21
N VAL A 67 1.15 9.60 -5.73
CA VAL A 67 2.32 9.86 -4.88
C VAL A 67 3.35 10.72 -5.61
N VAL A 68 3.70 10.38 -6.86
CA VAL A 68 4.65 11.15 -7.68
C VAL A 68 4.14 12.58 -7.91
N SER A 69 2.87 12.73 -8.26
CA SER A 69 2.20 14.02 -8.46
C SER A 69 2.03 14.85 -7.18
N GLY A 70 2.37 14.31 -6.00
CA GLY A 70 2.39 15.07 -4.74
C GLY A 70 1.02 15.20 -4.07
N LEU A 71 0.08 14.28 -4.35
CA LEU A 71 -1.26 14.30 -3.73
C LEU A 71 -1.28 13.72 -2.32
N TYR A 72 -0.19 13.10 -1.89
CA TYR A 72 -0.03 12.66 -0.52
C TYR A 72 0.82 13.69 0.25
N PRO A 73 0.58 13.87 1.56
CA PRO A 73 1.37 14.78 2.38
C PRO A 73 2.82 14.30 2.55
N GLN A 74 3.65 15.18 3.12
CA GLN A 74 5.00 14.82 3.54
C GLN A 74 4.97 13.60 4.47
N GLY A 75 5.85 12.63 4.21
CA GLY A 75 5.86 11.35 4.93
C GLY A 75 5.04 10.23 4.27
N LEU A 76 4.20 10.53 3.27
CA LEU A 76 3.54 9.53 2.40
C LEU A 76 3.84 9.75 0.90
N ASN A 77 4.48 10.86 0.56
CA ASN A 77 4.81 11.24 -0.81
C ASN A 77 6.18 10.71 -1.31
N TYR A 78 6.79 9.77 -0.59
CA TYR A 78 8.06 9.14 -0.95
C TYR A 78 7.85 7.98 -1.94
N TYR A 79 8.84 7.76 -2.80
CA TYR A 79 8.83 6.64 -3.73
C TYR A 79 10.24 6.27 -4.18
N LEU A 80 10.39 5.04 -4.69
CA LEU A 80 11.62 4.48 -5.21
C LEU A 80 11.48 4.15 -6.70
N THR A 81 12.47 4.52 -7.50
CA THR A 81 12.63 4.10 -8.90
C THR A 81 14.00 3.47 -9.12
N GLY A 82 14.28 3.02 -10.35
CA GLY A 82 15.57 2.44 -10.72
C GLY A 82 15.56 0.92 -10.83
N THR A 83 16.74 0.31 -10.81
CA THR A 83 16.98 -1.13 -11.04
C THR A 83 17.85 -1.71 -9.93
N PRO A 84 18.01 -3.05 -9.84
CA PRO A 84 18.94 -3.63 -8.88
C PRO A 84 20.33 -3.00 -9.01
N HIS A 85 20.89 -2.58 -7.88
CA HIS A 85 22.18 -1.85 -7.76
C HIS A 85 22.19 -0.38 -8.23
N ASP A 86 21.09 0.15 -8.77
CA ASP A 86 20.95 1.58 -9.14
C ASP A 86 19.55 2.10 -8.77
N TYR A 87 19.39 2.41 -7.48
CA TYR A 87 18.11 2.81 -6.89
C TYR A 87 18.06 4.31 -6.61
N ASN A 88 16.95 4.96 -6.97
CA ASN A 88 16.73 6.38 -6.73
C ASN A 88 15.52 6.58 -5.80
N ALA A 89 15.80 6.99 -4.56
CA ALA A 89 14.77 7.39 -3.62
C ALA A 89 14.42 8.87 -3.79
N LYS A 90 13.13 9.17 -3.95
CA LYS A 90 12.60 10.53 -4.05
C LYS A 90 11.76 10.85 -2.82
N ARG A 91 11.98 12.03 -2.25
CA ARG A 91 11.23 12.58 -1.09
C ARG A 91 11.25 11.67 0.14
N LEU A 92 12.21 10.74 0.21
CA LEU A 92 12.39 9.85 1.33
C LEU A 92 13.09 10.61 2.45
N GLN A 93 12.39 10.81 3.56
CA GLN A 93 12.94 11.42 4.78
C GLN A 93 13.21 10.38 5.88
N GLY A 94 12.91 9.10 5.62
CA GLY A 94 13.13 8.00 6.55
C GLY A 94 14.57 7.47 6.54
N GLY A 95 14.93 6.70 7.57
CA GLY A 95 16.24 6.07 7.71
C GLY A 95 16.47 4.87 6.79
N ALA A 96 17.68 4.29 6.87
CA ALA A 96 18.15 3.18 6.03
C ALA A 96 17.20 1.97 5.99
N ALA A 97 16.45 1.71 7.07
CA ALA A 97 15.47 0.63 7.14
C ALA A 97 14.34 0.80 6.11
N LEU A 98 13.76 2.00 5.99
CA LEU A 98 12.68 2.25 5.02
C LEU A 98 13.19 2.14 3.58
N PHE A 99 14.42 2.63 3.34
CA PHE A 99 15.08 2.45 2.04
C PHE A 99 15.25 0.97 1.70
N SER A 100 15.76 0.16 2.63
CA SER A 100 15.92 -1.29 2.47
C SER A 100 14.60 -2.01 2.18
N VAL A 101 13.52 -1.65 2.88
CA VAL A 101 12.20 -2.23 2.62
C VAL A 101 11.70 -1.88 1.22
N LEU A 102 11.91 -0.65 0.76
CA LEU A 102 11.53 -0.21 -0.59
C LEU A 102 12.34 -0.93 -1.67
N THR A 103 13.66 -1.06 -1.52
CA THR A 103 14.53 -1.74 -2.50
C THR A 103 14.16 -3.21 -2.62
N GLN A 104 14.03 -3.92 -1.50
CA GLN A 104 13.60 -5.33 -1.50
C GLN A 104 12.21 -5.51 -2.12
N THR A 105 11.29 -4.57 -1.88
CA THR A 105 9.96 -4.62 -2.49
C THR A 105 10.04 -4.44 -3.99
N ARG A 106 10.85 -3.49 -4.45
CA ARG A 106 11.10 -3.24 -5.86
C ARG A 106 11.78 -4.43 -6.54
N ASP A 107 12.78 -5.04 -5.93
CA ASP A 107 13.43 -6.28 -6.41
C ASP A 107 12.40 -7.38 -6.65
N LYS A 108 11.50 -7.62 -5.68
CA LYS A 108 10.44 -8.62 -5.82
C LYS A 108 9.48 -8.28 -6.97
N GLN A 109 9.12 -7.00 -7.14
CA GLN A 109 8.29 -6.57 -8.25
C GLN A 109 8.96 -6.79 -9.62
N LEU A 110 10.23 -6.40 -9.76
CA LEU A 110 10.97 -6.56 -11.00
C LEU A 110 11.19 -8.04 -11.36
N LYS A 111 11.51 -8.88 -10.36
CA LYS A 111 11.62 -10.34 -10.55
C LYS A 111 10.29 -10.95 -10.98
N LYS A 112 9.17 -10.58 -10.32
CA LYS A 112 7.83 -11.04 -10.69
C LYS A 112 7.50 -10.64 -12.14
N GLN A 113 7.72 -9.38 -12.50
CA GLN A 113 7.46 -8.87 -13.84
C GLN A 113 8.35 -9.58 -14.88
N GLY A 114 9.64 -9.76 -14.59
CA GLY A 114 10.56 -10.50 -15.45
C GLY A 114 10.07 -11.92 -15.71
N ASN A 115 9.66 -12.65 -14.67
CA ASN A 115 9.13 -14.01 -14.81
C ASN A 115 7.83 -14.03 -15.64
N GLN A 116 6.93 -13.06 -15.45
CA GLN A 116 5.70 -12.95 -16.24
C GLN A 116 5.99 -12.67 -17.72
N VAL A 117 6.96 -11.79 -18.00
CA VAL A 117 7.37 -11.46 -19.37
C VAL A 117 8.01 -12.67 -20.05
N GLN A 118 8.88 -13.40 -19.34
CA GLN A 118 9.60 -14.55 -19.88
C GLN A 118 8.73 -15.81 -20.07
N THR A 119 7.68 -15.99 -19.26
CA THR A 119 6.76 -17.13 -19.39
C THR A 119 5.82 -17.02 -20.60
N ASN A 120 5.66 -15.84 -21.18
CA ASN A 120 4.87 -15.64 -22.40
C ASN A 120 5.80 -15.54 -23.62
N PRO A 121 5.78 -16.51 -24.56
CA PRO A 121 6.69 -16.52 -25.72
C PRO A 121 6.62 -15.27 -26.62
N LYS A 122 5.49 -14.55 -26.60
CA LYS A 122 5.28 -13.32 -27.39
C LYS A 122 5.93 -12.09 -26.78
N THR A 123 6.11 -12.07 -25.45
CA THR A 123 6.71 -10.95 -24.72
C THR A 123 8.10 -11.26 -24.21
N ALA A 124 8.50 -12.53 -24.21
CA ALA A 124 9.81 -12.99 -23.74
C ALA A 124 10.95 -12.20 -24.38
N MET A 125 11.87 -11.76 -23.53
CA MET A 125 13.03 -10.98 -23.98
C MET A 125 14.04 -11.93 -24.60
N ARG A 126 14.50 -11.60 -25.81
CA ARG A 126 15.33 -12.48 -26.65
C ARG A 126 16.70 -11.89 -26.91
N SER A 127 17.67 -12.77 -27.11
CA SER A 127 19.01 -12.40 -27.55
C SER A 127 18.96 -11.74 -28.94
N PRO A 128 19.53 -10.54 -29.12
CA PRO A 128 19.61 -9.90 -30.43
C PRO A 128 20.46 -10.70 -31.43
N ARG A 129 21.35 -11.56 -30.93
CA ARG A 129 22.28 -12.36 -31.76
C ARG A 129 21.69 -13.69 -32.18
N THR A 130 20.99 -14.39 -31.29
CA THR A 130 20.49 -15.76 -31.52
C THR A 130 18.99 -15.84 -31.70
N GLY A 131 18.23 -14.80 -31.32
CA GLY A 131 16.76 -14.81 -31.34
C GLY A 131 16.12 -15.70 -30.25
N GLU A 132 16.92 -16.41 -29.46
CA GLU A 132 16.46 -17.29 -28.39
C GLU A 132 16.04 -16.50 -27.15
N VAL A 133 15.15 -17.10 -26.35
CA VAL A 133 14.70 -16.52 -25.09
C VAL A 133 15.87 -16.48 -24.10
N LEU A 134 16.01 -15.36 -23.40
CA LEU A 134 17.10 -15.19 -22.44
C LEU A 134 16.85 -15.96 -21.14
N ASP A 135 17.81 -16.79 -20.75
CA ASP A 135 17.81 -17.47 -19.44
C ASP A 135 18.07 -16.51 -18.27
N LYS A 136 18.86 -15.45 -18.51
CA LYS A 136 19.21 -14.44 -17.51
C LYS A 136 19.01 -13.03 -18.04
N LEU A 137 18.35 -12.20 -17.24
CA LEU A 137 18.13 -10.79 -17.55
C LEU A 137 19.34 -9.95 -17.12
N GLY A 138 19.95 -9.28 -18.09
CA GLY A 138 20.98 -8.25 -17.85
C GLY A 138 20.42 -6.86 -17.48
N PRO A 139 21.30 -5.86 -17.24
CA PRO A 139 20.91 -4.52 -16.77
C PRO A 139 19.90 -3.78 -17.66
N GLU A 140 20.10 -3.80 -18.98
CA GLU A 140 19.19 -3.13 -19.93
C GLU A 140 17.77 -3.72 -19.90
N HIS A 141 17.66 -5.02 -19.66
CA HIS A 141 16.35 -5.68 -19.52
C HIS A 141 15.65 -5.24 -18.23
N TYR A 142 16.40 -5.12 -17.12
CA TYR A 142 15.86 -4.61 -15.87
C TYR A 142 15.44 -3.14 -15.97
N LYS A 143 16.11 -2.34 -16.79
CA LYS A 143 15.71 -0.97 -17.10
C LYS A 143 14.35 -0.95 -17.81
N ALA A 144 14.17 -1.77 -18.86
CA ALA A 144 12.89 -1.90 -19.54
C ALA A 144 11.76 -2.39 -18.61
N LEU A 145 12.05 -3.35 -17.73
CA LEU A 145 11.09 -3.82 -16.71
C LEU A 145 10.74 -2.73 -15.70
N ALA A 146 11.72 -1.93 -15.28
CA ALA A 146 11.54 -0.83 -14.35
C ALA A 146 10.62 0.25 -14.89
N ASP A 147 10.72 0.57 -16.18
CA ASP A 147 9.86 1.54 -16.86
C ASP A 147 8.39 1.07 -16.89
N GLN A 148 8.15 -0.23 -17.08
CA GLN A 148 6.80 -0.80 -17.10
C GLN A 148 6.19 -0.97 -15.70
N THR A 149 7.02 -1.25 -14.70
CA THR A 149 6.59 -1.49 -13.31
C THR A 149 6.14 -0.20 -12.64
N GLY A 150 6.75 0.93 -13.02
CA GLY A 150 6.51 2.22 -12.39
C GLY A 150 7.19 2.36 -11.01
N PRO A 151 6.91 3.45 -10.29
CA PRO A 151 7.49 3.72 -8.97
C PRO A 151 6.99 2.77 -7.88
N THR A 152 7.84 2.48 -6.91
CA THR A 152 7.51 1.70 -5.69
C THR A 152 7.28 2.66 -4.53
N CYS A 153 6.12 2.61 -3.87
CA CYS A 153 5.75 3.46 -2.73
C CYS A 153 5.12 2.64 -1.58
N PHE A 154 4.59 3.31 -0.56
CA PHE A 154 3.95 2.68 0.61
C PHE A 154 2.91 1.60 0.21
N PHE A 155 2.15 1.84 -0.85
CA PHE A 155 1.10 0.92 -1.31
C PHE A 155 1.68 -0.42 -1.78
N ASN A 156 2.83 -0.39 -2.46
CA ASN A 156 3.53 -1.59 -2.92
C ASN A 156 4.10 -2.38 -1.75
N VAL A 157 4.60 -1.69 -0.71
CA VAL A 157 5.10 -2.32 0.53
C VAL A 157 3.96 -3.06 1.24
N LEU A 158 2.81 -2.41 1.44
CA LEU A 158 1.63 -3.04 2.06
C LEU A 158 1.11 -4.22 1.24
N HIS A 159 1.09 -4.11 -0.09
CA HIS A 159 0.73 -5.23 -0.95
C HIS A 159 1.70 -6.41 -0.79
N ARG A 160 3.00 -6.16 -0.67
CA ARG A 160 4.00 -7.21 -0.37
C ARG A 160 3.74 -7.85 0.99
N LEU A 161 3.51 -7.05 2.05
CA LEU A 161 3.25 -7.56 3.39
C LEU A 161 2.03 -8.47 3.44
N ARG A 162 0.95 -8.13 2.70
CA ARG A 162 -0.19 -9.03 2.51
C ARG A 162 0.22 -10.37 1.90
N ILE A 163 1.06 -10.39 0.86
CA ILE A 163 1.47 -11.67 0.26
C ILE A 163 2.31 -12.50 1.23
N SER A 164 3.24 -11.86 1.95
CA SER A 164 4.07 -12.53 2.95
C SER A 164 3.26 -13.20 4.06
N SER A 165 2.07 -12.68 4.38
CA SER A 165 1.17 -13.28 5.39
C SER A 165 0.69 -14.69 5.07
N ASN A 166 0.72 -15.09 3.80
CA ASN A 166 0.30 -16.42 3.34
C ASN A 166 1.46 -17.44 3.30
N GLN A 167 2.66 -17.05 3.74
CA GLN A 167 3.84 -17.92 3.71
C GLN A 167 4.07 -18.56 5.10
N PRO A 168 4.48 -19.83 5.17
CA PRO A 168 4.73 -20.53 6.45
C PRO A 168 5.76 -19.82 7.34
N ASN A 169 6.75 -19.17 6.70
CA ASN A 169 7.67 -18.23 7.33
C ASN A 169 7.51 -16.89 6.61
N PRO A 170 6.71 -15.96 7.15
CA PRO A 170 6.61 -14.64 6.57
C PRO A 170 8.01 -14.02 6.51
N ASP A 171 8.41 -13.51 5.34
CA ASP A 171 9.59 -12.63 5.13
C ASP A 171 9.46 -11.27 5.86
N VAL A 172 8.81 -11.30 7.02
CA VAL A 172 8.48 -10.16 7.85
C VAL A 172 9.68 -9.86 8.72
N LEU A 173 9.74 -8.61 9.14
CA LEU A 173 10.75 -7.95 9.97
C LEU A 173 10.92 -8.58 11.37
N THR A 174 10.60 -9.87 11.55
CA THR A 174 10.76 -10.64 12.77
C THR A 174 12.22 -11.07 12.91
N THR A 175 13.05 -10.13 13.36
CA THR A 175 14.20 -10.49 14.19
C THR A 175 13.69 -10.84 15.59
N ASP A 176 14.43 -11.64 16.37
CA ASP A 176 14.07 -12.04 17.74
C ASP A 176 13.87 -10.84 18.72
N GLU A 177 14.14 -9.61 18.27
CA GLU A 177 14.02 -8.35 19.01
C GLU A 177 12.82 -7.48 18.59
N LEU A 178 11.98 -7.92 17.64
CA LEU A 178 10.88 -7.10 17.14
C LEU A 178 9.73 -7.00 18.16
N ASP A 179 9.45 -5.80 18.67
CA ASP A 179 8.22 -5.54 19.42
C ASP A 179 7.01 -5.55 18.47
N VAL A 180 6.27 -6.67 18.48
CA VAL A 180 5.08 -6.89 17.65
C VAL A 180 3.96 -5.89 17.98
N ARG A 181 3.88 -5.43 19.23
CA ARG A 181 2.87 -4.44 19.65
C ARG A 181 3.21 -3.07 19.06
N GLU A 182 4.47 -2.67 19.11
CA GLU A 182 4.92 -1.44 18.47
C GLU A 182 4.71 -1.51 16.95
N LEU A 183 5.07 -2.63 16.31
CA LEU A 183 4.84 -2.84 14.88
C LEU A 183 3.35 -2.69 14.52
N HIS A 184 2.46 -3.31 15.30
CA HIS A 184 1.02 -3.21 15.09
C HIS A 184 0.54 -1.76 15.24
N ALA A 185 0.96 -1.06 16.30
CA ALA A 185 0.59 0.34 16.52
C ALA A 185 1.07 1.24 15.38
N CYS A 186 2.31 1.05 14.89
CA CYS A 186 2.83 1.76 13.72
C CYS A 186 1.99 1.47 12.47
N LEU A 187 1.53 0.23 12.28
CA LEU A 187 0.71 -0.15 11.14
C LEU A 187 -0.69 0.46 11.21
N VAL A 188 -1.33 0.49 12.39
CA VAL A 188 -2.61 1.18 12.61
C VAL A 188 -2.47 2.66 12.29
N GLU A 189 -1.42 3.31 12.77
CA GLU A 189 -1.20 4.74 12.53
C GLU A 189 -0.92 5.04 11.06
N LEU A 190 -0.17 4.17 10.37
CA LEU A 190 0.06 4.29 8.93
C LEU A 190 -1.26 4.19 8.14
N VAL A 191 -2.09 3.19 8.45
CA VAL A 191 -3.41 3.01 7.83
C VAL A 191 -4.31 4.21 8.10
N ASN A 192 -4.32 4.69 9.35
CA ASN A 192 -5.07 5.87 9.77
C ASN A 192 -4.72 7.10 8.91
N ARG A 193 -3.43 7.40 8.78
CA ARG A 193 -2.94 8.55 7.99
C ARG A 193 -3.30 8.44 6.52
N ILE A 194 -3.12 7.26 5.92
CA ILE A 194 -3.43 7.06 4.50
C ILE A 194 -4.93 7.20 4.24
N ASN A 195 -5.76 6.57 5.08
CA ASN A 195 -7.20 6.65 4.93
C ASN A 195 -7.73 8.07 5.20
N GLN A 196 -7.16 8.80 6.15
CA GLN A 196 -7.50 10.21 6.38
C GLN A 196 -7.25 11.07 5.15
N VAL A 197 -6.15 10.84 4.41
CA VAL A 197 -5.89 11.53 3.13
C VAL A 197 -6.96 11.19 2.09
N HIS A 198 -7.29 9.90 1.94
CA HIS A 198 -8.32 9.47 0.99
C HIS A 198 -9.69 10.06 1.33
N GLU A 199 -10.05 10.04 2.61
CA GLU A 199 -11.29 10.60 3.14
C GLU A 199 -11.35 12.11 2.98
N ALA A 200 -10.26 12.84 3.21
CA ALA A 200 -10.22 14.28 2.97
C ALA A 200 -10.56 14.62 1.51
N TYR A 201 -10.00 13.88 0.55
CA TYR A 201 -10.32 14.05 -0.86
C TYR A 201 -11.78 13.69 -1.19
N LEU A 202 -12.31 12.62 -0.60
CA LEU A 202 -13.69 12.19 -0.80
C LEU A 202 -14.68 13.19 -0.21
N ALA A 203 -14.46 13.62 1.03
CA ALA A 203 -15.27 14.61 1.72
C ALA A 203 -15.26 15.95 0.96
N LYS A 204 -14.10 16.38 0.46
CA LYS A 204 -13.99 17.58 -0.40
C LYS A 204 -14.82 17.44 -1.68
N ALA A 205 -14.83 16.28 -2.31
CA ALA A 205 -15.56 16.06 -3.56
C ALA A 205 -17.06 15.87 -3.37
N LEU A 206 -17.49 15.25 -2.27
CA LEU A 206 -18.90 15.03 -1.93
C LEU A 206 -19.56 16.29 -1.35
N GLY A 207 -18.77 17.16 -0.73
CA GLY A 207 -19.26 18.21 0.16
C GLY A 207 -19.42 17.70 1.59
N LEU A 208 -19.25 18.59 2.56
CA LEU A 208 -19.21 18.23 3.99
C LEU A 208 -20.52 17.59 4.46
N ASP A 209 -21.67 18.16 4.10
CA ASP A 209 -22.99 17.69 4.53
C ASP A 209 -23.29 16.26 4.05
N ASN A 210 -22.96 15.98 2.79
CA ASN A 210 -23.10 14.65 2.20
C ASN A 210 -22.17 13.65 2.85
N TYR A 211 -20.94 14.07 3.17
CA TYR A 211 -19.98 13.23 3.87
C TYR A 211 -20.42 12.92 5.30
N GLN A 212 -20.93 13.90 6.04
CA GLN A 212 -21.50 13.72 7.37
C GLN A 212 -22.70 12.78 7.35
N THR A 213 -23.61 12.94 6.39
CA THR A 213 -24.75 12.04 6.20
C THR A 213 -24.30 10.61 5.95
N LEU A 214 -23.25 10.42 5.14
CA LEU A 214 -22.67 9.11 4.86
C LEU A 214 -22.06 8.47 6.12
N VAL A 215 -21.35 9.24 6.95
CA VAL A 215 -20.79 8.75 8.23
C VAL A 215 -21.90 8.42 9.23
N ALA A 216 -22.93 9.27 9.34
CA ALA A 216 -24.07 9.05 10.24
C ALA A 216 -24.86 7.78 9.91
N GLY A 217 -24.90 7.38 8.63
CA GLY A 217 -25.53 6.14 8.17
C GLY A 217 -24.71 4.86 8.38
N LEU A 218 -23.53 4.94 9.01
CA LEU A 218 -22.69 3.77 9.25
C LEU A 218 -23.22 2.87 10.38
N PRO A 219 -22.93 1.57 10.36
CA PRO A 219 -23.16 0.69 11.50
C PRO A 219 -22.54 1.23 12.79
N GLY A 220 -23.18 0.97 13.93
CA GLY A 220 -22.77 1.50 15.25
C GLY A 220 -21.29 1.27 15.56
N TYR A 221 -20.75 0.08 15.29
CA TYR A 221 -19.34 -0.24 15.54
C TYR A 221 -18.33 0.62 14.77
N LEU A 222 -18.74 1.24 13.64
CA LEU A 222 -17.92 2.19 12.89
C LEU A 222 -18.21 3.63 13.33
N ASN A 223 -19.48 3.98 13.49
CA ASN A 223 -19.91 5.33 13.85
C ASN A 223 -19.43 5.74 15.26
N GLU A 224 -19.40 4.80 16.19
CA GLU A 224 -18.93 5.00 17.58
C GLU A 224 -17.41 4.77 17.71
N SER A 225 -16.65 4.86 16.62
CA SER A 225 -15.22 4.54 16.58
C SER A 225 -14.38 5.62 15.88
N PHE A 226 -13.19 5.23 15.40
CA PHE A 226 -12.22 6.07 14.71
C PHE A 226 -12.78 6.85 13.51
N VAL A 227 -13.87 6.41 12.88
CA VAL A 227 -14.45 7.10 11.71
C VAL A 227 -15.03 8.46 12.11
N ASN A 228 -15.70 8.55 13.26
CA ASN A 228 -16.27 9.80 13.74
C ASN A 228 -15.17 10.73 14.29
N GLU A 229 -14.17 10.18 14.98
CA GLU A 229 -12.96 10.94 15.35
C GLU A 229 -12.29 11.57 14.11
N ARG A 230 -12.12 10.78 13.05
CA ARG A 230 -11.54 11.26 11.79
C ARG A 230 -12.43 12.31 11.11
N LEU A 231 -13.75 12.14 11.09
CA LEU A 231 -14.68 13.18 10.61
C LEU A 231 -14.43 14.52 11.32
N ASN A 232 -14.30 14.51 12.65
CA ASN A 232 -14.05 15.71 13.45
C ASN A 232 -12.70 16.37 13.10
N THR A 233 -11.70 15.60 12.67
CA THR A 233 -10.44 16.18 12.15
C THR A 233 -10.58 16.82 10.76
N LEU A 234 -11.52 16.33 9.93
CA LEU A 234 -11.70 16.81 8.55
C LEU A 234 -12.55 18.08 8.48
N ILE A 235 -13.55 18.23 9.35
CA ILE A 235 -14.42 19.42 9.42
C ILE A 235 -13.63 20.74 9.37
N PRO A 236 -12.65 21.01 10.26
CA PRO A 236 -11.93 22.29 10.26
C PRO A 236 -11.02 22.50 9.04
N ILE A 237 -10.65 21.42 8.33
CA ILE A 237 -9.84 21.48 7.11
C ILE A 237 -10.71 21.86 5.91
N LEU A 238 -11.95 21.36 5.87
CA LEU A 238 -12.89 21.53 4.76
C LEU A 238 -13.80 22.75 4.90
N ALA A 239 -13.94 23.32 6.10
CA ALA A 239 -14.69 24.55 6.35
C ALA A 239 -13.92 25.83 5.97
N LYS A 240 -12.69 25.70 5.46
CA LYS A 240 -11.85 26.79 4.93
C LYS A 240 -11.86 26.79 3.41
#